data_AF-A0A2H8TIQ5-F1
#
_entry.id   AF-A0A2H8TIQ5-F1
#
_cell.length_a   1.000
_cell.length_b   1.000
_cell.length_c   1.000
_cell.angle_alpha   90.00
_cell.angle_beta   90.00
_cell.angle_gamma   90.00
#
_symmetry.space_group_name_H-M   'P 1'
#
loop_
_entity.id
_entity.type
_entity.pdbx_description
1 polymer ?
#
loop_
_entity_poly.entity_id
_entity_poly.type
_entity_poly.pdbx_seq_one_letter_code
_entity_poly.pdbx_strand_id
1 'polypeptide(L)'
;MTMVEQLLQERCGRQLSSCVRMNTRLAGVEFELNCGKKQSSRRSTDQRERGHVPGMFDREDFDLDLDLKYHLQTCTCSCNHMGFGNYMDYYQTGYPDAHQTSRPSTSGNVRREGLCNGQVHSSREYESSESSVASDRDRQRTVYEIQVRPCAGIVLVIIGFVVLLIWIALPSSSEAPGSFSSHREETFEVVRRILEEVPLIDGHNDLPWNIRKFVHNQLMYFNFSADLTTVEPWSKSNWSQTDLPRLKKGMVGAQFWSAYVPCGKKHLDGVQTTMEQIDVIRRLAETYSSDLQLVTSVKGIREAHKVRKIASLIGVEGGHSLGNSLAVLRIFHSLGARYLTLTHTCDTLWAGCCSGLDSPENEHQGLSPFGLLVLRELNRLGMMVDLSHTSVKTMEDALNYTLAPVIFSHSCAYSLCTSLRNVPDHVLKLVALNDGIVMVSFYSYFISCNSTSTLEQVIAHINHIKNVAGEDHVGLGAGFDGINHTTKGLEDVSHYPQLLTSLMSNHSWTEDQIKKLAGNNLLRVFSKVEKVRDEWKEDGMKPVEDILVPLNKEPLLPNCTDGYNMT
;
A
#
# COMPACT_ATOMS: atom_id res chain seq x y z
N MET A 1 -23.67 -15.00 -41.81
CA MET A 1 -24.92 -15.12 -42.60
C MET A 1 -25.81 -16.12 -41.91
N THR A 2 -27.04 -15.88 -41.50
CA THR A 2 -27.91 -14.69 -41.52
C THR A 2 -29.13 -15.13 -40.71
N MET A 3 -29.27 -14.66 -39.47
CA MET A 3 -30.56 -14.62 -38.74
C MET A 3 -30.46 -13.79 -37.44
N VAL A 4 -29.67 -12.71 -37.46
CA VAL A 4 -29.56 -11.75 -36.34
C VAL A 4 -29.90 -10.31 -36.80
N GLU A 5 -30.30 -10.12 -38.05
CA GLU A 5 -30.66 -8.81 -38.63
C GLU A 5 -32.18 -8.61 -38.81
N GLN A 6 -33.01 -9.18 -37.93
CA GLN A 6 -34.47 -9.01 -38.03
C GLN A 6 -35.20 -8.79 -36.71
N LEU A 7 -34.53 -8.20 -35.71
CA LEU A 7 -35.15 -7.74 -34.46
C LEU A 7 -34.74 -6.29 -34.07
N LEU A 8 -34.31 -5.48 -35.05
CA LEU A 8 -33.95 -4.06 -34.88
C LEU A 8 -34.90 -3.06 -35.60
N GLN A 9 -36.18 -3.40 -35.74
CA GLN A 9 -37.21 -2.46 -36.15
C GLN A 9 -38.52 -2.79 -35.43
N GLU A 10 -38.90 -1.96 -34.46
CA GLU A 10 -40.28 -1.63 -34.01
C GLU A 10 -40.35 -1.40 -32.48
N ARG A 11 -39.98 -0.18 -32.05
CA ARG A 11 -40.70 0.63 -31.03
C ARG A 11 -39.94 1.93 -30.76
N CYS A 12 -40.00 2.83 -31.74
CA CYS A 12 -39.83 4.26 -31.52
C CYS A 12 -41.12 4.92 -32.04
N GLY A 13 -41.88 5.59 -31.15
CA GLY A 13 -43.08 6.31 -31.55
C GLY A 13 -43.94 6.80 -30.39
N ARG A 14 -44.06 8.15 -30.29
CA ARG A 14 -44.83 9.01 -29.36
C ARG A 14 -44.05 9.35 -28.06
N GLN A 15 -43.70 10.59 -27.74
CA GLN A 15 -44.36 11.88 -27.99
C GLN A 15 -43.35 13.01 -28.26
N LEU A 16 -43.64 13.83 -29.26
CA LEU A 16 -43.09 15.17 -29.47
C LEU A 16 -44.25 16.07 -29.92
N SER A 17 -44.65 17.01 -29.08
CA SER A 17 -45.44 18.17 -29.49
C SER A 17 -45.34 19.29 -28.45
N SER A 18 -44.46 20.25 -28.68
CA SER A 18 -44.78 21.69 -28.73
C SER A 18 -43.50 22.52 -28.79
N CYS A 19 -43.21 23.12 -29.95
CA CYS A 19 -43.04 24.56 -30.05
C CYS A 19 -42.83 24.96 -31.51
N VAL A 20 -43.67 25.90 -31.93
CA VAL A 20 -43.89 26.39 -33.28
C VAL A 20 -42.80 27.39 -33.66
N ARG A 21 -42.28 27.28 -34.88
CA ARG A 21 -41.50 28.32 -35.56
C ARG A 21 -42.42 29.47 -35.96
N MET A 22 -41.97 30.69 -35.70
CA MET A 22 -42.36 31.87 -36.46
C MET A 22 -41.09 32.52 -37.02
N ASN A 23 -41.13 32.85 -38.29
CA ASN A 23 -40.02 33.26 -39.14
C ASN A 23 -40.36 34.66 -39.68
N THR A 24 -39.50 35.68 -39.57
CA THR A 24 -39.25 36.70 -40.62
C THR A 24 -38.27 37.81 -40.21
N ARG A 25 -37.20 37.93 -41.02
CA ARG A 25 -36.64 39.12 -41.72
C ARG A 25 -36.02 40.35 -40.98
N LEU A 26 -34.79 40.63 -41.42
CA LEU A 26 -34.18 41.91 -41.91
C LEU A 26 -33.16 42.67 -41.03
N ALA A 27 -32.13 43.16 -41.77
CA ALA A 27 -31.01 44.08 -41.46
C ALA A 27 -29.86 43.49 -40.61
N GLY A 28 -28.58 43.45 -40.99
CA GLY A 28 -27.83 44.16 -42.03
C GLY A 28 -27.04 45.32 -41.43
N VAL A 29 -25.81 45.07 -40.91
CA VAL A 29 -24.70 46.05 -40.77
C VAL A 29 -23.38 45.27 -40.72
N GLU A 30 -22.48 45.57 -41.66
CA GLU A 30 -21.04 45.20 -41.68
C GLU A 30 -20.25 46.00 -40.63
N PHE A 31 -19.18 45.42 -40.09
CA PHE A 31 -17.92 46.14 -39.87
C PHE A 31 -16.74 45.17 -39.93
N GLU A 32 -15.93 45.32 -40.98
CA GLU A 32 -14.53 44.88 -41.03
C GLU A 32 -13.69 45.70 -40.04
N LEU A 33 -12.67 45.09 -39.45
CA LEU A 33 -11.37 45.73 -39.24
C LEU A 33 -10.28 44.67 -39.05
N ASN A 34 -9.17 44.90 -39.74
CA ASN A 34 -8.12 43.96 -40.09
C ASN A 34 -6.81 44.35 -39.38
N CYS A 35 -5.94 43.34 -39.20
CA CYS A 35 -4.48 43.40 -39.06
C CYS A 35 -3.77 44.01 -37.83
N GLY A 36 -2.76 43.24 -37.35
CA GLY A 36 -1.67 43.75 -36.53
C GLY A 36 -0.61 42.71 -36.14
N LYS A 37 0.21 42.23 -37.11
CA LYS A 37 1.49 41.55 -36.85
C LYS A 37 2.52 42.55 -36.28
N LYS A 38 3.39 42.12 -35.36
CA LYS A 38 4.74 42.68 -35.19
C LYS A 38 5.76 41.63 -34.73
N GLN A 39 6.81 41.48 -35.52
CA GLN A 39 8.13 40.90 -35.20
C GLN A 39 9.06 42.01 -34.68
N SER A 40 10.01 41.66 -33.80
CA SER A 40 11.36 42.27 -33.66
C SER A 40 12.20 41.35 -32.75
N SER A 41 13.18 40.60 -33.25
CA SER A 41 14.58 40.94 -33.60
C SER A 41 15.61 40.85 -32.45
N ARG A 42 16.45 39.81 -32.54
CA ARG A 42 17.92 39.73 -32.31
C ARG A 42 18.56 40.43 -31.09
N ARG A 43 19.32 39.64 -30.30
CA ARG A 43 20.81 39.73 -30.23
C ARG A 43 21.44 38.52 -29.54
N SER A 44 22.53 38.05 -30.14
CA SER A 44 23.49 37.03 -29.69
C SER A 44 24.85 37.70 -29.44
N THR A 45 25.61 37.23 -28.45
CA THR A 45 27.09 37.24 -28.27
C THR A 45 27.33 36.58 -26.91
N ASP A 46 27.86 35.36 -26.75
CA ASP A 46 29.16 34.76 -27.10
C ASP A 46 30.28 34.97 -26.04
N GLN A 47 30.88 33.82 -25.69
CA GLN A 47 32.23 33.52 -25.15
C GLN A 47 32.69 33.80 -23.70
N ARG A 48 32.97 32.65 -23.05
CA ARG A 48 34.22 32.19 -22.39
C ARG A 48 34.92 33.08 -21.35
N GLU A 49 35.16 32.49 -20.17
CA GLU A 49 36.52 32.33 -19.64
C GLU A 49 36.61 31.16 -18.63
N ARG A 50 37.69 30.37 -18.76
CA ARG A 50 38.10 29.32 -17.81
C ARG A 50 39.07 29.96 -16.82
N GLY A 51 38.91 29.68 -15.52
CA GLY A 51 39.87 30.06 -14.50
C GLY A 51 39.91 29.04 -13.37
N HIS A 52 41.07 28.41 -13.23
CA HIS A 52 41.59 27.50 -12.20
C HIS A 52 41.04 27.62 -10.76
N VAL A 53 40.90 26.46 -10.10
CA VAL A 53 40.82 26.24 -8.64
C VAL A 53 42.20 26.47 -8.01
N PRO A 54 42.31 27.08 -6.81
CA PRO A 54 42.65 26.28 -5.62
C PRO A 54 42.02 26.75 -4.30
N GLY A 55 41.70 25.78 -3.43
CA GLY A 55 41.91 25.90 -1.99
C GLY A 55 40.73 26.37 -1.11
N MET A 56 40.22 25.42 -0.31
CA MET A 56 39.95 25.54 1.14
C MET A 56 39.30 26.85 1.62
N PHE A 57 38.00 26.80 1.93
CA PHE A 57 37.35 27.79 2.79
C PHE A 57 36.55 27.12 3.90
N ASP A 58 36.78 27.66 5.09
CA ASP A 58 36.30 27.26 6.40
C ASP A 58 34.78 27.31 6.56
N ARG A 59 34.30 26.58 7.57
CA ARG A 59 32.93 26.67 8.08
C ARG A 59 32.67 28.09 8.58
N GLU A 60 31.92 28.89 7.82
CA GLU A 60 31.28 30.09 8.34
C GLU A 60 29.92 29.71 8.96
N ASP A 61 29.78 30.03 10.24
CA ASP A 61 28.53 30.02 10.99
C ASP A 61 27.51 30.91 10.28
N PHE A 62 26.35 30.35 9.92
CA PHE A 62 25.20 31.12 9.47
C PHE A 62 24.65 31.91 10.65
N ASP A 63 24.99 33.20 10.73
CA ASP A 63 24.36 34.14 11.66
C ASP A 63 22.92 34.39 11.17
N LEU A 64 21.94 33.87 11.92
CA LEU A 64 20.52 34.02 11.63
C LEU A 64 20.13 35.49 11.72
N ASP A 65 19.46 35.99 10.67
CA ASP A 65 18.99 37.38 10.57
C ASP A 65 18.27 37.83 11.85
N LEU A 66 18.60 39.04 12.33
CA LEU A 66 18.10 39.61 13.57
C LEU A 66 16.57 39.69 13.59
N ASP A 67 15.96 39.90 12.43
CA ASP A 67 14.51 39.94 12.27
C ASP A 67 13.86 38.55 12.44
N LEU A 68 14.54 37.49 12.00
CA LEU A 68 14.10 36.11 12.19
C LEU A 68 14.23 35.69 13.66
N LYS A 69 15.30 36.13 14.33
CA LYS A 69 15.51 35.90 15.76
C LYS A 69 14.47 36.62 16.62
N TYR A 70 14.13 37.85 16.28
CA TYR A 70 13.07 38.61 16.95
C TYR A 70 11.69 37.97 16.71
N HIS A 71 11.42 37.51 15.48
CA HIS A 71 10.17 36.83 15.14
C HIS A 71 9.97 35.52 15.91
N LEU A 72 11.01 34.69 16.03
CA LEU A 72 10.98 33.45 16.82
C LEU A 72 10.76 33.71 18.32
N GLN A 73 11.24 34.84 18.84
CA GLN A 73 11.11 35.20 20.25
C GLN A 73 9.76 35.86 20.58
N THR A 74 9.03 36.38 19.60
CA THR A 74 7.79 37.15 19.81
C THR A 74 6.53 36.56 19.19
N CYS A 75 6.63 35.54 18.32
CA CYS A 75 5.47 34.83 17.79
C CYS A 75 4.80 33.99 18.90
N THR A 76 3.55 34.33 19.19
CA THR A 76 2.64 33.62 20.13
C THR A 76 1.78 32.57 19.42
N CYS A 77 2.16 32.21 18.20
CA CYS A 77 1.45 31.31 17.30
C CYS A 77 1.79 29.85 17.64
N SER A 78 0.78 28.98 17.83
CA SER A 78 0.99 27.52 18.03
C SER A 78 1.24 26.74 16.72
N CYS A 79 1.27 27.43 15.58
CA CYS A 79 1.42 26.83 14.26
C CYS A 79 2.90 26.78 13.87
N ASN A 80 3.44 25.56 13.72
CA ASN A 80 4.77 25.28 13.20
C ASN A 80 4.87 25.67 11.72
N HIS A 81 5.34 26.88 11.42
CA HIS A 81 5.50 27.39 10.06
C HIS A 81 6.77 26.91 9.34
N MET A 82 7.58 26.04 9.94
CA MET A 82 8.90 25.70 9.40
C MET A 82 8.99 24.33 8.71
N GLY A 83 7.91 23.54 8.62
CA GLY A 83 7.94 22.27 7.88
C GLY A 83 8.91 21.21 8.43
N PHE A 84 9.56 21.47 9.57
CA PHE A 84 10.37 20.51 10.32
C PHE A 84 9.54 20.04 11.51
N GLY A 85 9.20 18.76 11.55
CA GLY A 85 8.70 18.14 12.78
C GLY A 85 9.73 18.28 13.89
N ASN A 86 9.26 18.53 15.11
CA ASN A 86 10.13 18.73 16.27
C ASN A 86 11.02 17.50 16.51
N TYR A 87 12.34 17.74 16.57
CA TYR A 87 13.39 16.80 16.98
C TYR A 87 13.20 16.21 18.40
N MET A 88 12.22 16.69 19.18
CA MET A 88 12.03 16.35 20.59
C MET A 88 10.95 15.31 20.90
N ASP A 89 10.10 14.91 19.96
CA ASP A 89 9.08 13.87 20.23
C ASP A 89 9.65 12.44 20.20
N TYR A 90 10.92 12.26 19.85
CA TYR A 90 11.54 10.94 19.69
C TYR A 90 12.16 10.35 20.97
N TYR A 91 12.21 11.10 22.08
CA TYR A 91 12.77 10.61 23.34
C TYR A 91 11.74 10.16 24.39
N GLN A 92 10.43 10.35 24.17
CA GLN A 92 9.41 10.03 25.18
C GLN A 92 8.60 8.75 24.95
N THR A 93 8.82 8.03 23.85
CA THR A 93 8.26 6.67 23.68
C THR A 93 9.37 5.63 23.81
N GLY A 94 9.93 5.52 25.02
CA GLY A 94 10.88 4.48 25.41
C GLY A 94 10.17 3.29 26.06
N TYR A 95 10.56 2.09 25.63
CA TYR A 95 10.30 0.77 26.21
C TYR A 95 10.16 0.74 27.74
N PRO A 96 9.29 -0.11 28.31
CA PRO A 96 9.37 -0.47 29.72
C PRO A 96 10.32 -1.67 29.87
N ASP A 97 11.48 -1.51 30.50
CA ASP A 97 12.02 -2.61 31.30
C ASP A 97 12.93 -2.18 32.46
N ALA A 98 12.53 -2.71 33.62
CA ALA A 98 13.28 -3.23 34.76
C ALA A 98 14.56 -2.54 35.29
N HIS A 99 14.47 -2.25 36.60
CA HIS A 99 15.54 -2.14 37.62
C HIS A 99 16.50 -0.93 37.59
N GLN A 100 16.31 -0.01 38.54
CA GLN A 100 17.24 0.11 39.68
C GLN A 100 16.69 0.98 40.82
N THR A 101 17.02 0.51 42.02
CA THR A 101 16.75 1.03 43.35
C THR A 101 17.50 2.33 43.66
N SER A 102 16.83 3.29 44.33
CA SER A 102 17.16 3.82 45.68
C SER A 102 16.97 5.34 45.87
N ARG A 103 16.11 5.64 46.87
CA ARG A 103 16.17 6.72 47.89
C ARG A 103 15.57 8.11 47.62
N PRO A 104 15.12 8.83 48.69
CA PRO A 104 13.70 9.21 48.83
C PRO A 104 13.44 10.71 49.05
N SER A 105 12.20 11.15 48.82
CA SER A 105 11.63 12.39 49.41
C SER A 105 10.09 12.31 49.34
N THR A 106 9.45 11.92 50.45
CA THR A 106 8.65 12.77 51.35
C THR A 106 7.32 13.29 50.80
N SER A 107 6.28 13.02 51.62
CA SER A 107 5.03 13.78 51.77
C SER A 107 3.85 13.41 50.87
N GLY A 108 2.79 12.86 51.49
CA GLY A 108 1.44 12.91 50.91
C GLY A 108 0.48 11.83 51.39
N ASN A 109 0.12 11.83 52.68
CA ASN A 109 -1.03 11.09 53.20
C ASN A 109 -2.33 11.55 52.54
N VAL A 110 -3.12 10.66 51.95
CA VAL A 110 -4.59 10.63 52.12
C VAL A 110 -5.10 9.18 52.03
N ARG A 111 -5.81 8.77 53.09
CA ARG A 111 -6.60 7.54 53.21
C ARG A 111 -8.01 7.74 52.65
N ARG A 112 -8.64 6.61 52.28
CA ARG A 112 -10.07 6.19 52.34
C ARG A 112 -10.57 5.71 50.98
N GLU A 113 -11.40 4.68 50.84
CA GLU A 113 -11.98 3.59 51.65
C GLU A 113 -12.89 2.81 50.65
N GLY A 114 -13.12 1.51 50.85
CA GLY A 114 -14.08 0.69 50.07
C GLY A 114 -13.48 -0.63 49.60
N LEU A 115 -13.30 -1.69 50.43
CA LEU A 115 -14.27 -2.61 51.05
C LEU A 115 -15.20 -3.35 50.07
N CYS A 116 -14.92 -4.66 49.88
CA CYS A 116 -15.78 -5.85 50.11
C CYS A 116 -15.27 -7.05 49.26
N ASN A 117 -14.48 -7.96 49.84
CA ASN A 117 -14.85 -9.32 50.33
C ASN A 117 -15.27 -10.32 49.22
N GLY A 118 -14.81 -11.58 49.15
CA GLY A 118 -14.01 -12.42 50.07
C GLY A 118 -13.32 -13.56 49.28
N GLN A 119 -12.11 -13.95 49.64
CA GLN A 119 -11.75 -15.08 50.52
C GLN A 119 -12.22 -16.46 50.05
N VAL A 120 -11.26 -17.33 49.68
CA VAL A 120 -10.92 -18.61 50.35
C VAL A 120 -9.41 -18.82 50.08
N HIS A 121 -8.51 -18.66 51.07
CA HIS A 121 -7.89 -19.72 51.89
C HIS A 121 -7.34 -20.91 51.05
N SER A 122 -6.16 -21.47 51.28
CA SER A 122 -5.36 -21.58 52.49
C SER A 122 -4.05 -22.26 52.06
N SER A 123 -2.90 -21.63 52.31
CA SER A 123 -1.91 -22.08 53.31
C SER A 123 -0.95 -23.16 52.80
N ARG A 124 0.34 -23.16 53.12
CA ARG A 124 1.20 -22.30 53.94
C ARG A 124 2.60 -22.89 53.79
N GLU A 125 3.59 -22.00 53.82
CA GLU A 125 4.82 -22.06 54.64
C GLU A 125 5.73 -23.31 54.49
N TYR A 126 7.06 -23.22 54.51
CA TYR A 126 7.92 -22.25 55.16
C TYR A 126 9.36 -22.41 54.64
N GLU A 127 10.09 -21.29 54.61
CA GLU A 127 11.51 -21.06 55.01
C GLU A 127 12.43 -22.28 55.20
N SER A 128 13.73 -22.26 54.89
CA SER A 128 14.70 -21.19 54.59
C SER A 128 16.07 -21.85 54.38
N SER A 129 17.04 -21.02 53.96
CA SER A 129 18.50 -21.11 54.24
C SER A 129 19.26 -22.28 53.59
N GLU A 130 20.05 -22.02 52.54
CA GLU A 130 21.40 -21.40 52.52
C GLU A 130 22.56 -22.40 52.65
N SER A 131 23.43 -22.30 51.64
CA SER A 131 24.89 -22.44 51.67
C SER A 131 25.54 -23.83 51.89
N SER A 132 26.08 -24.32 50.77
CA SER A 132 27.47 -24.78 50.56
C SER A 132 28.26 -25.40 51.72
N VAL A 133 28.85 -26.58 51.48
CA VAL A 133 30.32 -26.79 51.44
C VAL A 133 30.60 -28.18 50.81
N ALA A 134 31.63 -28.22 49.99
CA ALA A 134 32.17 -29.40 49.30
C ALA A 134 32.70 -30.48 50.27
N SER A 135 32.63 -31.76 49.87
CA SER A 135 33.81 -32.62 49.97
C SER A 135 33.80 -33.76 48.96
N ASP A 136 34.97 -33.87 48.36
CA ASP A 136 35.55 -34.93 47.55
C ASP A 136 35.54 -36.28 48.29
N ARG A 137 35.21 -37.39 47.61
CA ARG A 137 35.74 -38.72 47.93
C ARG A 137 35.52 -39.75 46.83
N ASP A 138 36.67 -40.26 46.41
CA ASP A 138 36.98 -41.30 45.45
C ASP A 138 36.45 -42.71 45.81
N ARG A 139 36.22 -43.51 44.77
CA ARG A 139 36.32 -44.99 44.65
C ARG A 139 35.63 -45.92 45.67
N GLN A 140 34.74 -46.77 45.13
CA GLN A 140 35.03 -48.22 45.04
C GLN A 140 34.06 -48.97 44.09
N ARG A 141 34.64 -49.71 43.14
CA ARG A 141 33.99 -50.69 42.27
C ARG A 141 33.61 -51.92 43.11
N THR A 142 32.41 -52.46 42.89
CA THR A 142 32.10 -53.86 43.18
C THR A 142 31.43 -54.46 41.95
N VAL A 143 32.11 -55.45 41.38
CA VAL A 143 31.70 -56.22 40.20
C VAL A 143 30.77 -57.34 40.70
N TYR A 144 29.56 -57.41 40.16
CA TYR A 144 28.71 -58.60 40.26
C TYR A 144 28.67 -59.26 38.88
N GLU A 145 29.31 -60.44 38.76
CA GLU A 145 29.17 -61.31 37.60
C GLU A 145 27.76 -61.92 37.56
N ILE A 146 27.00 -61.63 36.50
CA ILE A 146 25.75 -62.33 36.19
C ILE A 146 26.05 -63.38 35.12
N GLN A 147 25.92 -64.64 35.50
CA GLN A 147 26.07 -65.81 34.63
C GLN A 147 24.85 -65.92 33.69
N VAL A 148 25.01 -65.56 32.41
CA VAL A 148 23.93 -65.67 31.41
C VAL A 148 23.97 -67.05 30.75
N ARG A 149 22.89 -67.82 30.90
CA ARG A 149 22.68 -69.14 30.27
C ARG A 149 22.58 -69.03 28.74
N PRO A 150 22.96 -70.06 27.95
CA PRO A 150 23.19 -69.96 26.50
C PRO A 150 21.93 -69.81 25.63
N CYS A 151 20.73 -69.70 26.22
CA CYS A 151 19.47 -69.56 25.48
C CYS A 151 19.17 -68.13 25.01
N ALA A 152 19.85 -67.09 25.54
CA ALA A 152 19.62 -65.70 25.16
C ALA A 152 20.18 -65.35 23.76
N GLY A 153 21.28 -65.99 23.34
CA GLY A 153 21.90 -65.74 22.04
C GLY A 153 21.04 -66.20 20.86
N ILE A 154 20.31 -67.31 21.02
CA ILE A 154 19.46 -67.87 19.97
C ILE A 154 18.23 -66.99 19.73
N VAL A 155 17.64 -66.44 20.80
CA VAL A 155 16.49 -65.53 20.70
C VAL A 155 16.86 -64.23 19.99
N LEU A 156 18.05 -63.68 20.25
CA LEU A 156 18.53 -62.47 19.57
C LEU A 156 18.81 -62.71 18.08
N VAL A 157 19.33 -63.87 17.72
CA VAL A 157 19.57 -64.23 16.31
C VAL A 157 18.24 -64.41 15.55
N ILE A 158 17.24 -65.04 16.18
CA ILE A 158 15.92 -65.22 15.58
C ILE A 158 15.21 -63.87 15.42
N ILE A 159 15.25 -62.99 16.42
CA ILE A 159 14.70 -61.63 16.32
C ILE A 159 15.40 -60.86 15.19
N GLY A 160 16.74 -60.96 15.10
CA GLY A 160 17.51 -60.35 14.02
C GLY A 160 17.08 -60.86 12.64
N PHE A 161 16.84 -62.16 12.50
CA PHE A 161 16.38 -62.76 11.23
C PHE A 161 14.95 -62.35 10.87
N VAL A 162 14.06 -62.26 11.85
CA VAL A 162 12.66 -61.82 11.64
C VAL A 162 12.62 -60.34 11.24
N VAL A 163 13.42 -59.48 11.87
CA VAL A 163 13.55 -58.07 11.47
C VAL A 163 14.11 -57.95 10.06
N LEU A 164 15.12 -58.76 9.69
CA LEU A 164 15.69 -58.78 8.35
C LEU A 164 14.68 -59.24 7.30
N LEU A 165 13.88 -60.26 7.60
CA LEU A 165 12.84 -60.76 6.70
C LEU A 165 11.67 -59.79 6.54
N ILE A 166 11.29 -59.06 7.60
CA ILE A 166 10.30 -57.97 7.52
C ILE A 166 10.84 -56.81 6.68
N TRP A 167 12.13 -56.51 6.77
CA TRP A 167 12.78 -55.47 5.97
C TRP A 167 12.86 -55.83 4.48
N ILE A 168 13.06 -57.11 4.15
CA ILE A 168 13.10 -57.62 2.77
C ILE A 168 11.70 -57.80 2.17
N ALA A 169 10.69 -58.10 3.00
CA ALA A 169 9.32 -58.38 2.56
C ALA A 169 8.39 -57.15 2.47
N LEU A 170 8.84 -55.98 2.94
CA LEU A 170 8.14 -54.73 2.65
C LEU A 170 8.46 -54.31 1.20
N PRO A 171 7.47 -54.28 0.28
CA PRO A 171 7.70 -53.68 -1.02
C PRO A 171 8.12 -52.24 -0.75
N SER A 172 9.34 -51.91 -1.19
CA SER A 172 9.83 -50.55 -1.20
C SER A 172 8.96 -49.75 -2.16
N SER A 173 7.82 -49.25 -1.70
CA SER A 173 7.24 -48.02 -2.25
C SER A 173 8.13 -46.87 -1.79
N SER A 174 9.36 -46.87 -2.29
CA SER A 174 10.25 -45.72 -2.24
C SER A 174 9.72 -44.72 -3.25
N GLU A 175 8.70 -43.95 -2.87
CA GLU A 175 8.56 -42.62 -3.45
C GLU A 175 9.84 -41.86 -3.08
N ALA A 176 10.68 -41.63 -4.08
CA ALA A 176 11.98 -40.99 -3.89
C ALA A 176 11.80 -39.56 -3.36
N PRO A 177 12.60 -39.12 -2.36
CA PRO A 177 12.60 -37.73 -1.88
C PRO A 177 13.01 -36.69 -2.94
N GLY A 178 13.48 -37.13 -4.12
CA GLY A 178 13.86 -36.28 -5.25
C GLY A 178 12.73 -35.88 -6.21
N SER A 179 11.53 -36.44 -6.06
CA SER A 179 10.37 -36.06 -6.88
C SER A 179 9.87 -34.65 -6.52
N PHE A 180 9.84 -34.30 -5.23
CA PHE A 180 9.26 -33.03 -4.78
C PHE A 180 10.12 -31.80 -5.12
N SER A 181 11.45 -31.95 -5.16
CA SER A 181 12.35 -30.86 -5.54
C SER A 181 12.36 -30.59 -7.04
N SER A 182 12.27 -31.64 -7.87
CA SER A 182 12.23 -31.50 -9.33
C SER A 182 10.94 -30.83 -9.82
N HIS A 183 9.78 -31.18 -9.25
CA HIS A 183 8.50 -30.55 -9.60
C HIS A 183 8.43 -29.07 -9.21
N ARG A 184 9.02 -28.70 -8.05
CA ARG A 184 9.08 -27.30 -7.61
C ARG A 184 9.96 -26.45 -8.53
N GLU A 185 11.12 -26.99 -8.93
CA GLU A 185 12.04 -26.32 -9.85
C GLU A 185 11.40 -26.11 -11.23
N GLU A 186 10.69 -27.13 -11.74
CA GLU A 186 9.94 -27.03 -12.99
C GLU A 186 8.81 -25.98 -12.90
N THR A 187 8.07 -25.95 -11.79
CA THR A 187 7.01 -24.95 -11.56
C THR A 187 7.58 -23.53 -11.48
N PHE A 188 8.73 -23.36 -10.81
CA PHE A 188 9.40 -22.06 -10.72
C PHE A 188 9.81 -21.54 -12.11
N GLU A 189 10.31 -22.43 -12.98
CA GLU A 189 10.68 -22.06 -14.35
C GLU A 189 9.46 -21.66 -15.21
N VAL A 190 8.31 -22.32 -15.00
CA VAL A 190 7.04 -21.90 -15.60
C VAL A 190 6.62 -20.50 -15.13
N VAL A 191 6.70 -20.23 -13.82
CA VAL A 191 6.42 -18.90 -13.26
C VAL A 191 7.37 -17.86 -13.84
N ARG A 192 8.67 -18.16 -13.92
CA ARG A 192 9.67 -17.28 -14.52
C ARG A 192 9.27 -16.90 -15.95
N ARG A 193 8.93 -17.90 -16.78
CA ARG A 193 8.44 -17.68 -18.16
C ARG A 193 7.19 -16.79 -18.20
N ILE A 194 6.22 -17.04 -17.32
CA ILE A 194 5.00 -16.23 -17.22
C ILE A 194 5.35 -14.77 -16.93
N LEU A 195 6.25 -14.51 -15.98
CA LEU A 195 6.64 -13.15 -15.59
C LEU A 195 7.48 -12.43 -16.64
N GLU A 196 8.08 -13.16 -17.59
CA GLU A 196 8.67 -12.55 -18.79
C GLU A 196 7.61 -12.12 -19.81
N GLU A 197 6.50 -12.85 -19.90
CA GLU A 197 5.39 -12.57 -20.83
C GLU A 197 4.46 -11.47 -20.32
N VAL A 198 4.09 -11.52 -19.04
CA VAL A 198 3.14 -10.63 -18.39
C VAL A 198 3.85 -9.89 -17.24
N PRO A 199 3.76 -8.55 -17.17
CA PRO A 199 4.34 -7.82 -16.05
C PRO A 199 3.65 -8.25 -14.75
N LEU A 200 4.43 -8.64 -13.74
CA LEU A 200 3.92 -8.64 -12.37
C LEU A 200 3.67 -7.20 -11.95
N ILE A 201 2.44 -6.87 -11.56
CA ILE A 201 2.06 -5.53 -11.14
C ILE A 201 1.62 -5.56 -9.68
N ASP A 202 2.40 -4.87 -8.85
CA ASP A 202 2.02 -4.62 -7.46
C ASP A 202 1.29 -3.27 -7.34
N GLY A 203 0.15 -3.30 -6.63
CA GLY A 203 -0.77 -2.18 -6.50
C GLY A 203 -0.38 -1.11 -5.48
N HIS A 204 0.54 -1.39 -4.57
CA HIS A 204 0.83 -0.46 -3.47
C HIS A 204 2.18 -0.72 -2.78
N ASN A 205 3.07 0.28 -2.83
CA ASN A 205 4.37 0.27 -2.15
C ASN A 205 4.77 1.67 -1.66
N ASP A 206 5.13 1.77 -0.38
CA ASP A 206 5.40 3.02 0.35
C ASP A 206 6.89 3.41 0.43
N LEU A 207 7.75 2.85 -0.43
CA LEU A 207 9.15 3.29 -0.53
C LEU A 207 9.30 4.83 -0.56
N PRO A 208 8.47 5.61 -1.29
CA PRO A 208 8.58 7.07 -1.28
C PRO A 208 8.40 7.69 0.11
N TRP A 209 7.58 7.11 0.97
CA TRP A 209 7.43 7.56 2.36
C TRP A 209 8.70 7.29 3.16
N ASN A 210 9.34 6.14 2.98
CA ASN A 210 10.59 5.84 3.67
C ASN A 210 11.77 6.66 3.16
N ILE A 211 11.83 7.00 1.88
CA ILE A 211 12.79 7.98 1.34
C ILE A 211 12.57 9.34 2.02
N ARG A 212 11.33 9.78 2.20
CA ARG A 212 11.03 11.00 2.96
C ARG A 212 11.50 10.89 4.40
N LYS A 213 11.20 9.78 5.07
CA LYS A 213 11.49 9.57 6.49
C LYS A 213 12.98 9.50 6.79
N PHE A 214 13.75 8.79 5.97
CA PHE A 214 15.16 8.53 6.24
C PHE A 214 16.12 9.55 5.63
N VAL A 215 15.78 10.11 4.47
CA VAL A 215 16.68 11.04 3.76
C VAL A 215 15.97 12.32 3.30
N HIS A 216 14.78 12.63 3.83
CA HIS A 216 14.06 13.87 3.54
C HIS A 216 13.89 14.16 2.04
N ASN A 217 13.59 13.12 1.24
CA ASN A 217 13.45 13.20 -0.23
C ASN A 217 14.73 13.59 -1.01
N GLN A 218 15.88 13.62 -0.35
CA GLN A 218 17.19 13.93 -0.93
C GLN A 218 17.80 12.67 -1.55
N LEU A 219 17.43 12.39 -2.81
CA LEU A 219 17.86 11.18 -3.53
C LEU A 219 19.38 11.05 -3.69
N MET A 220 20.14 12.13 -3.54
CA MET A 220 21.61 12.09 -3.52
C MET A 220 22.15 11.19 -2.38
N TYR A 221 21.40 11.05 -1.28
CA TYR A 221 21.75 10.20 -0.14
C TYR A 221 21.03 8.84 -0.16
N PHE A 222 20.30 8.53 -1.22
CA PHE A 222 19.58 7.27 -1.39
C PHE A 222 20.13 6.49 -2.58
N ASN A 223 20.85 5.39 -2.30
CA ASN A 223 21.34 4.50 -3.34
C ASN A 223 20.38 3.32 -3.53
N PHE A 224 19.40 3.48 -4.41
CA PHE A 224 18.40 2.45 -4.70
C PHE A 224 18.99 1.17 -5.33
N SER A 225 20.15 1.29 -6.00
CA SER A 225 20.86 0.16 -6.61
C SER A 225 21.65 -0.67 -5.60
N ALA A 226 21.80 -0.21 -4.35
CA ALA A 226 22.43 -0.97 -3.29
C ALA A 226 21.48 -2.02 -2.70
N ASP A 227 22.05 -3.01 -2.02
CA ASP A 227 21.29 -3.90 -1.14
C ASP A 227 21.00 -3.16 0.18
N LEU A 228 19.77 -2.65 0.32
CA LEU A 228 19.39 -1.83 1.47
C LEU A 228 19.29 -2.65 2.76
N THR A 229 19.34 -3.98 2.71
CA THR A 229 19.45 -4.83 3.92
C THR A 229 20.80 -4.68 4.63
N THR A 230 21.78 -4.08 3.95
CA THR A 230 23.15 -3.87 4.46
C THR A 230 23.49 -2.40 4.73
N VAL A 231 22.59 -1.48 4.39
CA VAL A 231 22.82 -0.02 4.44
C VAL A 231 22.05 0.61 5.59
N GLU A 232 22.71 1.30 6.50
CA GLU A 232 22.02 2.04 7.58
C GLU A 232 21.37 3.34 7.05
N PRO A 233 20.21 3.77 7.59
CA PRO A 233 19.40 3.11 8.63
C PRO A 233 18.45 2.02 8.10
N TRP A 234 18.47 1.76 6.79
CA TRP A 234 17.54 0.85 6.11
C TRP A 234 17.62 -0.60 6.60
N SER A 235 18.83 -1.10 6.84
CA SER A 235 19.13 -2.46 7.32
C SER A 235 18.41 -2.82 8.63
N LYS A 236 18.13 -1.83 9.49
CA LYS A 236 17.47 -2.02 10.79
C LYS A 236 15.97 -1.72 10.76
N SER A 237 15.47 -1.18 9.65
CA SER A 237 14.08 -0.78 9.54
C SER A 237 13.21 -1.96 9.12
N ASN A 238 12.20 -2.26 9.93
CA ASN A 238 11.14 -3.21 9.54
C ASN A 238 10.29 -2.69 8.36
N TRP A 239 10.44 -1.42 7.98
CA TRP A 239 9.84 -0.78 6.82
C TRP A 239 10.86 -0.68 5.65
N SER A 240 11.85 -1.56 5.56
CA SER A 240 12.81 -1.58 4.45
C SER A 240 12.73 -2.89 3.66
N GLN A 241 11.72 -2.95 2.80
CA GLN A 241 11.31 -4.14 2.06
C GLN A 241 11.55 -4.00 0.56
N THR A 242 11.98 -2.81 0.09
CA THR A 242 12.20 -2.55 -1.33
C THR A 242 13.56 -1.95 -1.60
N ASP A 243 14.30 -2.60 -2.50
CA ASP A 243 15.42 -2.01 -3.24
C ASP A 243 15.46 -2.56 -4.66
N LEU A 244 16.26 -1.96 -5.53
CA LEU A 244 16.30 -2.33 -6.93
C LEU A 244 16.78 -3.79 -7.16
N PRO A 245 17.81 -4.30 -6.46
CA PRO A 245 18.18 -5.71 -6.54
C PRO A 245 17.03 -6.66 -6.18
N ARG A 246 16.31 -6.41 -5.08
CA ARG A 246 15.18 -7.24 -4.66
C ARG A 246 14.00 -7.14 -5.63
N LEU A 247 13.68 -5.96 -6.17
CA LEU A 247 12.64 -5.82 -7.20
C LEU A 247 12.94 -6.66 -8.45
N LYS A 248 14.20 -6.64 -8.90
CA LYS A 248 14.64 -7.46 -10.05
C LYS A 248 14.56 -8.95 -9.74
N LYS A 249 14.99 -9.37 -8.54
CA LYS A 249 14.89 -10.76 -8.08
C LYS A 249 13.43 -11.22 -7.98
N GLY A 250 12.53 -10.32 -7.57
CA GLY A 250 11.08 -10.55 -7.54
C GLY A 250 10.40 -10.49 -8.90
N MET A 251 11.13 -10.16 -9.97
CA MET A 251 10.63 -10.00 -11.34
C MET A 251 9.44 -9.02 -11.43
N VAL A 252 9.45 -7.96 -10.63
CA VAL A 252 8.42 -6.92 -10.65
C VAL A 252 8.47 -6.21 -12.00
N GLY A 253 7.36 -6.23 -12.75
CA GLY A 253 7.26 -5.60 -14.07
C GLY A 253 6.64 -4.20 -14.01
N ALA A 254 5.78 -3.93 -13.02
CA ALA A 254 5.26 -2.62 -12.73
C ALA A 254 4.96 -2.45 -11.23
N GLN A 255 5.07 -1.22 -10.75
CA GLN A 255 4.83 -0.85 -9.36
C GLN A 255 4.02 0.45 -9.31
N PHE A 256 2.94 0.45 -8.56
CA PHE A 256 2.35 1.68 -8.08
C PHE A 256 3.07 2.13 -6.81
N TRP A 257 3.73 3.29 -6.90
CA TRP A 257 4.37 3.95 -5.78
C TRP A 257 3.38 4.85 -5.06
N SER A 258 3.25 4.67 -3.75
CA SER A 258 2.31 5.44 -2.93
C SER A 258 2.87 6.84 -2.65
N ALA A 259 2.12 7.86 -3.09
CA ALA A 259 2.29 9.25 -2.69
C ALA A 259 1.50 9.53 -1.40
N TYR A 260 1.75 8.71 -0.38
CA TYR A 260 1.11 8.75 0.93
C TYR A 260 1.48 10.01 1.73
N VAL A 261 0.50 10.52 2.48
CA VAL A 261 0.71 11.54 3.52
C VAL A 261 -0.10 11.22 4.78
N PRO A 262 0.48 11.35 5.99
CA PRO A 262 -0.23 11.07 7.24
C PRO A 262 -1.48 11.91 7.44
N CYS A 263 -2.50 11.31 8.07
CA CYS A 263 -3.76 11.96 8.42
C CYS A 263 -3.59 13.23 9.27
N GLY A 264 -2.54 13.32 10.10
CA GLY A 264 -2.24 14.52 10.89
C GLY A 264 -1.91 15.78 10.07
N LYS A 265 -1.70 15.65 8.75
CA LYS A 265 -1.51 16.77 7.82
C LYS A 265 -2.82 17.25 7.16
N LYS A 266 -3.95 16.61 7.47
CA LYS A 266 -5.28 17.05 7.04
C LYS A 266 -5.53 18.48 7.54
N HIS A 267 -6.06 19.35 6.66
CA HIS A 267 -6.25 20.79 6.90
C HIS A 267 -4.97 21.62 7.15
N LEU A 268 -3.79 21.03 7.01
CA LEU A 268 -2.49 21.69 7.11
C LEU A 268 -1.77 21.63 5.75
N ASP A 269 -0.60 20.99 5.68
CA ASP A 269 0.26 20.91 4.52
C ASP A 269 0.08 19.62 3.71
N GLY A 270 -1.10 18.98 3.79
CA GLY A 270 -1.41 17.73 3.08
C GLY A 270 -1.21 17.83 1.56
N VAL A 271 -1.70 18.90 0.93
CA VAL A 271 -1.55 19.13 -0.52
C VAL A 271 -0.08 19.29 -0.91
N GLN A 272 0.65 20.14 -0.18
CA GLN A 272 2.09 20.35 -0.43
C GLN A 272 2.88 19.06 -0.27
N THR A 273 2.65 18.34 0.83
CA THR A 273 3.35 17.09 1.11
C THR A 273 3.07 16.07 0.01
N THR A 274 1.83 15.95 -0.47
CA THR A 274 1.53 15.04 -1.59
C THR A 274 2.25 15.45 -2.87
N MET A 275 2.37 16.75 -3.18
CA MET A 275 3.18 17.21 -4.32
C MET A 275 4.66 16.84 -4.18
N GLU A 276 5.24 16.97 -2.98
CA GLU A 276 6.62 16.56 -2.70
C GLU A 276 6.81 15.03 -2.86
N GLN A 277 5.82 14.23 -2.46
CA GLN A 277 5.86 12.78 -2.63
C GLN A 277 5.71 12.38 -4.12
N ILE A 278 4.83 13.04 -4.87
CA ILE A 278 4.74 12.86 -6.33
C ILE A 278 6.07 13.22 -7.00
N ASP A 279 6.69 14.33 -6.60
CA ASP A 279 7.99 14.77 -7.11
C ASP A 279 9.10 13.75 -6.84
N VAL A 280 9.23 13.23 -5.61
CA VAL A 280 10.29 12.25 -5.31
C VAL A 280 10.12 10.95 -6.10
N ILE A 281 8.88 10.50 -6.35
CA ILE A 281 8.63 9.33 -7.21
C ILE A 281 9.11 9.59 -8.64
N ARG A 282 8.79 10.77 -9.18
CA ARG A 282 9.22 11.16 -10.54
C ARG A 282 10.74 11.22 -10.64
N ARG A 283 11.39 11.94 -9.72
CA ARG A 283 12.86 12.04 -9.68
C ARG A 283 13.54 10.68 -9.47
N LEU A 284 12.93 9.79 -8.69
CA LEU A 284 13.44 8.41 -8.52
C LEU A 284 13.43 7.67 -9.85
N ALA A 285 12.31 7.70 -10.57
CA ALA A 285 12.19 7.06 -11.89
C ALA A 285 13.15 7.68 -12.93
N GLU A 286 13.37 8.99 -12.88
CA GLU A 286 14.33 9.69 -13.76
C GLU A 286 15.79 9.33 -13.43
N THR A 287 16.15 9.33 -12.14
CA THR A 287 17.50 9.01 -11.65
C THR A 287 17.89 7.57 -11.99
N TYR A 288 16.95 6.62 -11.85
CA TYR A 288 17.14 5.21 -12.15
C TYR A 288 16.52 4.80 -13.49
N SER A 289 16.56 5.70 -14.49
CA SER A 289 15.89 5.51 -15.79
C SER A 289 16.42 4.34 -16.64
N SER A 290 17.56 3.75 -16.28
CA SER A 290 18.03 2.47 -16.86
C SER A 290 17.09 1.32 -16.51
N ASP A 291 16.48 1.35 -15.32
CA ASP A 291 15.74 0.25 -14.73
C ASP A 291 14.26 0.59 -14.52
N LEU A 292 13.95 1.86 -14.26
CA LEU A 292 12.61 2.37 -14.05
C LEU A 292 12.14 3.17 -15.26
N GLN A 293 10.82 3.18 -15.48
CA GLN A 293 10.19 4.09 -16.43
C GLN A 293 8.89 4.62 -15.84
N LEU A 294 8.81 5.92 -15.63
CA LEU A 294 7.54 6.55 -15.24
C LEU A 294 6.53 6.37 -16.39
N VAL A 295 5.39 5.76 -16.09
CA VAL A 295 4.31 5.53 -17.05
C VAL A 295 2.97 5.88 -16.46
N THR A 296 2.00 6.17 -17.33
CA THR A 296 0.71 6.71 -16.93
C THR A 296 -0.46 6.12 -17.71
N SER A 297 -0.28 4.94 -18.31
CA SER A 297 -1.30 4.22 -19.09
C SER A 297 -0.98 2.74 -19.17
N VAL A 298 -1.98 1.93 -19.56
CA VAL A 298 -1.78 0.49 -19.85
C VAL A 298 -0.76 0.30 -20.96
N LYS A 299 -0.81 1.15 -22.00
CA LYS A 299 0.17 1.14 -23.08
C LYS A 299 1.59 1.35 -22.56
N GLY A 300 1.79 2.35 -21.69
CA GLY A 300 3.08 2.63 -21.09
C GLY A 300 3.62 1.46 -20.26
N ILE A 301 2.78 0.79 -19.47
CA ILE A 301 3.16 -0.41 -18.72
C ILE A 301 3.70 -1.49 -19.66
N ARG A 302 2.96 -1.79 -20.74
CA ARG A 302 3.35 -2.81 -21.71
C ARG A 302 4.64 -2.44 -22.45
N GLU A 303 4.85 -1.16 -22.75
CA GLU A 303 6.07 -0.68 -23.41
C GLU A 303 7.30 -0.78 -22.51
N ALA A 304 7.19 -0.38 -21.23
CA ALA A 304 8.26 -0.52 -20.25
C ALA A 304 8.66 -1.99 -20.03
N HIS A 305 7.66 -2.88 -19.86
CA HIS A 305 7.90 -4.31 -19.66
C HIS A 305 8.62 -4.95 -20.85
N LYS A 306 8.24 -4.59 -22.09
CA LYS A 306 8.90 -5.08 -23.31
C LYS A 306 10.39 -4.77 -23.36
N VAL A 307 10.80 -3.63 -22.82
CA VAL A 307 12.22 -3.23 -22.74
C VAL A 307 12.85 -3.59 -21.39
N ARG A 308 12.22 -4.49 -20.63
CA ARG A 308 12.67 -5.02 -19.33
C ARG A 308 12.92 -3.94 -18.27
N LYS A 309 12.15 -2.84 -18.32
CA LYS A 309 12.09 -1.83 -17.26
C LYS A 309 10.89 -2.06 -16.38
N ILE A 310 11.02 -1.67 -15.11
CA ILE A 310 9.92 -1.63 -14.16
C ILE A 310 9.09 -0.38 -14.46
N ALA A 311 7.84 -0.57 -14.87
CA ALA A 311 6.90 0.52 -15.03
C ALA A 311 6.56 1.13 -13.65
N SER A 312 6.96 2.38 -13.43
CA SER A 312 6.66 3.15 -12.23
C SER A 312 5.40 3.97 -12.45
N LEU A 313 4.38 3.73 -11.65
CA LEU A 313 3.14 4.51 -11.62
C LEU A 313 2.99 5.20 -10.27
N ILE A 314 2.07 6.18 -10.21
CA ILE A 314 1.82 6.97 -9.00
C ILE A 314 0.40 6.74 -8.54
N GLY A 315 0.24 6.42 -7.27
CA GLY A 315 -1.04 6.37 -6.58
C GLY A 315 -1.08 7.36 -5.42
N VAL A 316 -2.15 8.13 -5.28
CA VAL A 316 -2.31 9.05 -4.15
C VAL A 316 -3.13 8.35 -3.08
N GLU A 317 -2.57 8.20 -1.88
CA GLU A 317 -3.22 7.50 -0.79
C GLU A 317 -3.84 8.47 0.22
N GLY A 318 -5.15 8.67 0.07
CA GLY A 318 -5.98 9.46 0.98
C GLY A 318 -6.55 10.72 0.34
N GLY A 319 -7.87 10.85 0.39
CA GLY A 319 -8.58 12.01 -0.17
C GLY A 319 -8.30 13.33 0.54
N HIS A 320 -7.74 13.32 1.76
CA HIS A 320 -7.29 14.53 2.46
C HIS A 320 -6.18 15.26 1.71
N SER A 321 -5.41 14.56 0.86
CA SER A 321 -4.42 15.13 -0.04
C SER A 321 -5.00 16.15 -1.03
N LEU A 322 -6.30 16.12 -1.29
CA LEU A 322 -6.94 17.05 -2.22
C LEU A 322 -7.17 18.44 -1.62
N GLY A 323 -7.08 18.61 -0.30
CA GLY A 323 -7.51 19.85 0.36
C GLY A 323 -8.96 20.22 0.01
N ASN A 324 -9.82 19.22 -0.21
CA ASN A 324 -11.20 19.36 -0.69
C ASN A 324 -11.36 20.08 -2.05
N SER A 325 -10.35 20.00 -2.93
CA SER A 325 -10.36 20.68 -4.23
C SER A 325 -10.28 19.71 -5.41
N LEU A 326 -11.27 19.78 -6.30
CA LEU A 326 -11.25 19.06 -7.58
C LEU A 326 -10.18 19.60 -8.54
N ALA A 327 -9.76 20.86 -8.38
CA ALA A 327 -8.64 21.40 -9.15
C ALA A 327 -7.33 20.71 -8.76
N VAL A 328 -7.11 20.47 -7.45
CA VAL A 328 -5.95 19.71 -6.95
C VAL A 328 -5.97 18.28 -7.49
N LEU A 329 -7.14 17.63 -7.52
CA LEU A 329 -7.29 16.29 -8.13
C LEU A 329 -6.81 16.28 -9.60
N ARG A 330 -7.27 17.24 -10.41
CA ARG A 330 -6.85 17.37 -11.81
C ARG A 330 -5.34 17.64 -11.95
N ILE A 331 -4.76 18.41 -11.04
CA ILE A 331 -3.31 18.68 -11.01
C ILE A 331 -2.55 17.40 -10.70
N PHE A 332 -2.93 16.63 -9.67
CA PHE A 332 -2.29 15.36 -9.36
C PHE A 332 -2.34 14.37 -10.53
N HIS A 333 -3.49 14.26 -11.20
CA HIS A 333 -3.61 13.45 -12.40
C HIS A 333 -2.65 13.93 -13.51
N SER A 334 -2.52 15.24 -13.71
CA SER A 334 -1.62 15.84 -14.69
C SER A 334 -0.14 15.63 -14.35
N LEU A 335 0.19 15.53 -13.05
CA LEU A 335 1.53 15.21 -12.57
C LEU A 335 1.87 13.71 -12.67
N GLY A 336 0.89 12.85 -12.96
CA GLY A 336 1.09 11.43 -13.26
C GLY A 336 0.31 10.46 -12.38
N ALA A 337 -0.44 10.94 -11.38
CA ALA A 337 -1.25 10.07 -10.52
C ALA A 337 -2.33 9.32 -11.31
N ARG A 338 -2.51 8.02 -11.03
CA ARG A 338 -3.44 7.13 -11.75
C ARG A 338 -4.42 6.35 -10.88
N TYR A 339 -4.28 6.39 -9.56
CA TYR A 339 -5.39 6.11 -8.65
C TYR A 339 -5.44 7.13 -7.51
N LEU A 340 -6.62 7.27 -6.90
CA LEU A 340 -6.83 7.95 -5.63
C LEU A 340 -7.49 6.98 -4.65
N THR A 341 -6.83 6.72 -3.52
CA THR A 341 -7.46 6.06 -2.36
C THR A 341 -8.36 7.08 -1.66
N LEU A 342 -9.67 6.81 -1.60
CA LEU A 342 -10.65 7.83 -1.18
C LEU A 342 -10.42 8.34 0.24
N THR A 343 -9.94 7.48 1.13
CA THR A 343 -9.54 7.82 2.50
C THR A 343 -8.22 7.14 2.85
N HIS A 344 -7.58 7.56 3.94
CA HIS A 344 -6.59 6.73 4.64
C HIS A 344 -7.22 6.28 5.97
N THR A 345 -6.50 6.19 7.07
CA THR A 345 -7.03 5.89 8.43
C THR A 345 -7.77 7.06 9.09
N CYS A 346 -8.33 7.98 8.29
CA CYS A 346 -9.11 9.13 8.74
C CYS A 346 -10.16 9.49 7.70
N ASP A 347 -11.28 10.03 8.17
CA ASP A 347 -12.35 10.49 7.31
C ASP A 347 -11.91 11.72 6.50
N THR A 348 -12.50 11.91 5.33
CA THR A 348 -12.52 13.22 4.66
C THR A 348 -13.87 13.89 4.94
N LEU A 349 -14.07 15.14 4.48
CA LEU A 349 -15.39 15.76 4.56
C LEU A 349 -16.43 15.13 3.60
N TRP A 350 -16.01 14.17 2.77
CA TRP A 350 -16.83 13.64 1.68
C TRP A 350 -16.79 12.12 1.52
N ALA A 351 -16.02 11.41 2.35
CA ALA A 351 -15.91 9.96 2.37
C ALA A 351 -15.48 9.47 3.77
N GLY A 352 -16.16 8.45 4.29
CA GLY A 352 -15.81 7.80 5.55
C GLY A 352 -14.78 6.67 5.39
N CYS A 353 -13.88 6.55 6.36
CA CYS A 353 -12.81 5.55 6.43
C CYS A 353 -13.18 4.34 7.29
N CYS A 354 -12.37 3.28 7.22
CA CYS A 354 -12.60 2.03 7.96
C CYS A 354 -12.41 2.16 9.48
N SER A 355 -11.68 3.17 9.94
CA SER A 355 -11.33 3.38 11.35
C SER A 355 -12.02 4.64 11.86
N GLY A 356 -13.23 4.50 12.41
CA GLY A 356 -14.05 5.58 12.97
C GLY A 356 -13.48 6.24 14.23
N LEU A 357 -12.15 6.41 14.32
CA LEU A 357 -11.45 6.98 15.48
C LEU A 357 -11.85 8.44 15.72
N ASP A 358 -12.24 9.18 14.68
CA ASP A 358 -12.55 10.60 14.80
C ASP A 358 -14.01 10.88 15.17
N SER A 359 -14.93 9.90 15.07
CA SER A 359 -16.35 10.09 15.42
C SER A 359 -17.14 8.76 15.47
N PRO A 360 -17.41 8.20 16.66
CA PRO A 360 -18.33 7.06 16.80
C PRO A 360 -19.77 7.37 16.33
N GLU A 361 -20.15 8.65 16.22
CA GLU A 361 -21.43 9.07 15.63
C GLU A 361 -21.46 8.97 14.09
N ASN A 362 -20.30 8.80 13.43
CA ASN A 362 -20.13 8.75 11.98
C ASN A 362 -19.75 7.35 11.44
N GLU A 363 -19.90 6.28 12.24
CA GLU A 363 -19.65 4.87 11.83
C GLU A 363 -20.41 4.42 10.56
N HIS A 364 -21.32 5.26 10.04
CA HIS A 364 -22.13 4.99 8.85
C HIS A 364 -22.01 6.04 7.73
N GLN A 365 -21.03 6.96 7.79
CA GLN A 365 -20.83 7.89 6.67
C GLN A 365 -20.16 7.18 5.49
N GLY A 366 -20.91 7.08 4.39
CA GLY A 366 -20.42 6.69 3.07
C GLY A 366 -19.90 7.89 2.30
N LEU A 367 -20.36 8.04 1.05
CA LEU A 367 -20.04 9.20 0.24
C LEU A 367 -21.05 10.33 0.43
N SER A 368 -20.55 11.55 0.63
CA SER A 368 -21.39 12.74 0.59
C SER A 368 -21.75 13.11 -0.85
N PRO A 369 -22.69 14.06 -1.09
CA PRO A 369 -22.96 14.57 -2.44
C PRO A 369 -21.69 15.08 -3.15
N PHE A 370 -20.77 15.72 -2.42
CA PHE A 370 -19.47 16.11 -2.97
C PHE A 370 -18.57 14.91 -3.26
N GLY A 371 -18.62 13.85 -2.44
CA GLY A 371 -17.90 12.60 -2.70
C GLY A 371 -18.32 11.95 -4.03
N LEU A 372 -19.62 12.00 -4.37
CA LEU A 372 -20.11 11.54 -5.66
C LEU A 372 -19.57 12.39 -6.83
N LEU A 373 -19.36 13.69 -6.61
CA LEU A 373 -18.72 14.58 -7.58
C LEU A 373 -17.23 14.26 -7.76
N VAL A 374 -16.53 13.89 -6.67
CA VAL A 374 -15.15 13.38 -6.74
C VAL A 374 -15.09 12.11 -7.58
N LEU A 375 -15.99 11.14 -7.37
CA LEU A 375 -16.06 9.92 -8.19
C LEU A 375 -16.33 10.22 -9.66
N ARG A 376 -17.23 11.15 -9.96
CA ARG A 376 -17.50 11.58 -11.33
C ARG A 376 -16.25 12.16 -11.97
N GLU A 377 -15.51 13.02 -11.27
CA GLU A 377 -14.29 13.62 -11.80
C GLU A 377 -13.16 12.57 -11.99
N LEU A 378 -13.04 11.58 -11.10
CA LEU A 378 -12.12 10.44 -11.25
C LEU A 378 -12.42 9.63 -12.53
N ASN A 379 -13.70 9.28 -12.75
CA ASN A 379 -14.16 8.61 -13.98
C ASN A 379 -13.85 9.44 -15.23
N ARG A 380 -14.13 10.75 -15.20
CA ARG A 380 -13.86 11.66 -16.33
C ARG A 380 -12.37 11.79 -16.63
N LEU A 381 -11.51 11.75 -15.61
CA LEU A 381 -10.06 11.81 -15.77
C LEU A 381 -9.47 10.49 -16.26
N GLY A 382 -10.13 9.35 -16.02
CA GLY A 382 -9.54 8.03 -16.16
C GLY A 382 -8.54 7.74 -15.05
N MET A 383 -8.83 8.21 -13.85
CA MET A 383 -8.08 7.93 -12.63
C MET A 383 -8.85 6.88 -11.83
N MET A 384 -8.19 5.77 -11.50
CA MET A 384 -8.84 4.65 -10.81
C MET A 384 -9.29 5.06 -9.41
N VAL A 385 -10.49 4.64 -9.04
CA VAL A 385 -11.03 4.78 -7.69
C VAL A 385 -10.46 3.64 -6.85
N ASP A 386 -9.71 3.97 -5.79
CA ASP A 386 -9.18 2.99 -4.85
C ASP A 386 -9.98 3.02 -3.53
N LEU A 387 -10.49 1.85 -3.15
CA LEU A 387 -11.36 1.65 -1.99
C LEU A 387 -10.65 1.02 -0.79
N SER A 388 -9.34 0.76 -0.88
CA SER A 388 -8.54 0.52 0.33
C SER A 388 -8.73 1.66 1.35
N HIS A 389 -8.66 1.34 2.64
CA HIS A 389 -8.91 2.23 3.79
C HIS A 389 -10.33 2.76 3.98
N THR A 390 -11.25 2.54 3.04
CA THR A 390 -12.61 3.10 3.13
C THR A 390 -13.51 2.34 4.09
N SER A 391 -14.58 2.98 4.59
CA SER A 391 -15.65 2.29 5.31
C SER A 391 -16.42 1.37 4.36
N VAL A 392 -17.06 0.32 4.88
CA VAL A 392 -17.93 -0.56 4.06
C VAL A 392 -19.00 0.24 3.33
N LYS A 393 -19.58 1.26 3.98
CA LYS A 393 -20.60 2.10 3.38
C LYS A 393 -20.04 2.94 2.22
N THR A 394 -18.82 3.46 2.33
CA THR A 394 -18.11 4.13 1.23
C THR A 394 -17.83 3.16 0.08
N MET A 395 -17.46 1.91 0.37
CA MET A 395 -17.26 0.88 -0.67
C MET A 395 -18.55 0.65 -1.46
N GLU A 396 -19.68 0.46 -0.77
CA GLU A 396 -20.99 0.23 -1.38
C GLU A 396 -21.44 1.42 -2.22
N ASP A 397 -21.31 2.65 -1.70
CA ASP A 397 -21.68 3.85 -2.44
C ASP A 397 -20.81 4.00 -3.68
N ALA A 398 -19.49 3.83 -3.57
CA ALA A 398 -18.62 3.95 -4.72
C ALA A 398 -18.94 2.91 -5.81
N LEU A 399 -19.14 1.64 -5.43
CA LEU A 399 -19.49 0.56 -6.37
C LEU A 399 -20.86 0.76 -7.03
N ASN A 400 -21.80 1.43 -6.37
CA ASN A 400 -23.12 1.72 -6.94
C ASN A 400 -23.13 2.92 -7.90
N TYR A 401 -22.24 3.91 -7.70
CA TYR A 401 -22.27 5.17 -8.46
C TYR A 401 -21.17 5.31 -9.51
N THR A 402 -20.05 4.60 -9.36
CA THR A 402 -18.95 4.69 -10.33
C THR A 402 -19.32 4.02 -11.65
N LEU A 403 -18.81 4.55 -12.77
CA LEU A 403 -18.96 3.94 -14.09
C LEU A 403 -17.78 3.08 -14.52
N ALA A 404 -16.56 3.43 -14.08
CA ALA A 404 -15.38 2.63 -14.33
C ALA A 404 -15.17 1.60 -13.21
N PRO A 405 -14.52 0.45 -13.51
CA PRO A 405 -14.15 -0.51 -12.50
C PRO A 405 -13.21 0.09 -11.43
N VAL A 406 -13.41 -0.30 -10.17
CA VAL A 406 -12.61 0.15 -9.02
C VAL A 406 -11.46 -0.81 -8.71
N ILE A 407 -10.54 -0.35 -7.86
CA ILE A 407 -9.52 -1.19 -7.25
C ILE A 407 -9.65 -1.16 -5.72
N PHE A 408 -9.17 -2.21 -5.07
CA PHE A 408 -8.62 -2.13 -3.72
C PHE A 408 -7.13 -2.37 -3.85
N SER A 409 -6.31 -1.32 -3.73
CA SER A 409 -4.87 -1.39 -4.03
C SER A 409 -4.08 -2.29 -3.08
N HIS A 410 -4.56 -2.46 -1.84
CA HIS A 410 -3.96 -3.33 -0.83
C HIS A 410 -5.00 -3.67 0.27
N SER A 411 -5.80 -4.72 0.07
CA SER A 411 -6.78 -5.20 1.05
C SER A 411 -7.02 -6.71 0.93
N CYS A 412 -7.43 -7.36 2.01
CA CYS A 412 -7.61 -8.81 2.04
C CYS A 412 -9.08 -9.19 2.24
N ALA A 413 -9.39 -10.49 2.32
CA ALA A 413 -10.75 -10.99 2.56
C ALA A 413 -11.17 -10.95 4.04
N TYR A 414 -12.30 -10.31 4.36
CA TYR A 414 -12.78 -10.13 5.73
C TYR A 414 -13.17 -11.45 6.40
N SER A 415 -13.75 -12.39 5.64
CA SER A 415 -14.21 -13.68 6.16
C SER A 415 -13.09 -14.57 6.73
N LEU A 416 -11.82 -14.31 6.37
CA LEU A 416 -10.66 -15.03 6.90
C LEU A 416 -9.96 -14.27 8.03
N CYS A 417 -10.00 -12.93 8.01
CA CYS A 417 -9.52 -12.07 9.08
C CYS A 417 -10.42 -10.82 9.18
N THR A 418 -11.09 -10.67 10.32
CA THR A 418 -12.10 -9.63 10.61
C THR A 418 -11.50 -8.23 10.87
N SER A 419 -10.41 -7.90 10.20
CA SER A 419 -9.88 -6.53 10.18
C SER A 419 -10.81 -5.62 9.40
N LEU A 420 -11.10 -4.42 9.90
CA LEU A 420 -11.92 -3.42 9.18
C LEU A 420 -11.26 -2.95 7.87
N ARG A 421 -9.97 -3.25 7.67
CA ARG A 421 -9.26 -3.00 6.41
C ARG A 421 -9.56 -4.04 5.33
N ASN A 422 -10.21 -5.14 5.67
CA ASN A 422 -10.51 -6.23 4.75
C ASN A 422 -11.92 -6.13 4.16
N VAL A 423 -12.09 -6.69 2.97
CA VAL A 423 -13.29 -6.58 2.14
C VAL A 423 -14.30 -7.68 2.50
N PRO A 424 -15.53 -7.34 2.94
CA PRO A 424 -16.59 -8.32 3.19
C PRO A 424 -17.08 -9.02 1.92
N ASP A 425 -17.57 -10.26 2.05
CA ASP A 425 -18.01 -11.07 0.90
C ASP A 425 -19.14 -10.44 0.07
N HIS A 426 -20.02 -9.65 0.70
CA HIS A 426 -21.05 -8.94 -0.06
C HIS A 426 -20.44 -7.83 -0.94
N VAL A 427 -19.39 -7.15 -0.46
CA VAL A 427 -18.64 -6.17 -1.26
C VAL A 427 -17.82 -6.87 -2.34
N LEU A 428 -17.21 -8.03 -2.07
CA LEU A 428 -16.53 -8.83 -3.11
C LEU A 428 -17.45 -9.18 -4.28
N LYS A 429 -18.73 -9.49 -4.01
CA LYS A 429 -19.74 -9.70 -5.06
C LYS A 429 -20.04 -8.43 -5.84
N LEU A 430 -20.12 -7.27 -5.18
CA LEU A 430 -20.27 -5.98 -5.85
C LEU A 430 -19.04 -5.63 -6.72
N VAL A 431 -17.83 -5.97 -6.27
CA VAL A 431 -16.60 -5.82 -7.06
C VAL A 431 -16.68 -6.64 -8.35
N ALA A 432 -17.17 -7.88 -8.28
CA ALA A 432 -17.38 -8.71 -9.47
C ALA A 432 -18.39 -8.08 -10.44
N LEU A 433 -19.51 -7.53 -9.94
CA LEU A 433 -20.51 -6.85 -10.77
C LEU A 433 -19.96 -5.56 -11.42
N ASN A 434 -19.13 -4.81 -10.69
CA ASN A 434 -18.46 -3.61 -11.18
C ASN A 434 -17.28 -3.93 -12.14
N ASP A 435 -16.87 -5.20 -12.22
CA ASP A 435 -15.67 -5.68 -12.90
C ASP A 435 -14.33 -5.19 -12.31
N GLY A 436 -14.35 -4.76 -11.04
CA GLY A 436 -13.18 -4.27 -10.32
C GLY A 436 -12.19 -5.37 -9.91
N ILE A 437 -11.23 -5.02 -9.06
CA ILE A 437 -10.19 -5.95 -8.58
C ILE A 437 -9.85 -5.68 -7.11
N VAL A 438 -9.62 -6.75 -6.34
CA VAL A 438 -9.02 -6.67 -5.00
C VAL A 438 -7.58 -7.16 -5.04
N MET A 439 -6.64 -6.30 -4.68
CA MET A 439 -5.21 -6.57 -4.70
C MET A 439 -4.75 -6.90 -3.28
N VAL A 440 -4.27 -8.14 -3.09
CA VAL A 440 -4.07 -8.72 -1.75
C VAL A 440 -2.83 -8.14 -1.08
N SER A 441 -3.00 -7.61 0.13
CA SER A 441 -1.93 -7.14 1.01
C SER A 441 -1.23 -8.27 1.75
N PHE A 442 0.05 -8.09 2.07
CA PHE A 442 0.85 -9.06 2.82
C PHE A 442 1.06 -8.65 4.30
N TYR A 443 0.27 -7.68 4.78
CA TYR A 443 0.35 -7.28 6.18
C TYR A 443 -0.20 -8.37 7.10
N SER A 444 0.60 -8.84 8.07
CA SER A 444 0.18 -9.94 8.95
C SER A 444 -1.14 -9.66 9.67
N TYR A 445 -1.37 -8.43 10.11
CA TYR A 445 -2.63 -8.06 10.78
C TYR A 445 -3.85 -8.08 9.86
N PHE A 446 -3.67 -8.08 8.54
CA PHE A 446 -4.75 -8.23 7.56
C PHE A 446 -4.89 -9.67 7.07
N ILE A 447 -3.85 -10.50 7.23
CA ILE A 447 -3.83 -11.90 6.82
C ILE A 447 -4.30 -12.83 7.94
N SER A 448 -3.71 -12.73 9.13
CA SER A 448 -3.99 -13.64 10.25
C SER A 448 -4.70 -12.98 11.41
N CYS A 449 -4.98 -11.67 11.31
CA CYS A 449 -5.45 -10.84 12.41
C CYS A 449 -4.48 -10.83 13.61
N ASN A 450 -3.19 -11.09 13.33
CA ASN A 450 -2.13 -11.14 14.32
C ASN A 450 -0.83 -10.53 13.74
N SER A 451 0.17 -10.34 14.59
CA SER A 451 1.52 -9.87 14.25
C SER A 451 2.34 -10.84 13.39
N THR A 452 1.90 -12.07 13.21
CA THR A 452 2.58 -13.11 12.41
C THR A 452 1.61 -13.82 11.49
N SER A 453 2.06 -14.11 10.26
CA SER A 453 1.28 -14.84 9.26
C SER A 453 2.19 -15.66 8.35
N THR A 454 1.62 -16.57 7.56
CA THR A 454 2.36 -17.44 6.62
C THR A 454 1.91 -17.29 5.17
N LEU A 455 2.79 -17.70 4.25
CA LEU A 455 2.51 -17.74 2.81
C LEU A 455 1.19 -18.46 2.47
N GLU A 456 0.88 -19.56 3.16
CA GLU A 456 -0.34 -20.33 2.96
C GLU A 456 -1.60 -19.52 3.31
N GLN A 457 -1.53 -18.65 4.31
CA GLN A 457 -2.65 -17.77 4.68
C GLN A 457 -2.87 -16.68 3.63
N VAL A 458 -1.80 -16.13 3.04
CA VAL A 458 -1.93 -15.23 1.88
C VAL A 458 -2.59 -15.94 0.70
N ILE A 459 -2.17 -17.18 0.40
CA ILE A 459 -2.81 -18.03 -0.62
C ILE A 459 -4.29 -18.26 -0.30
N ALA A 460 -4.65 -18.45 0.98
CA ALA A 460 -6.05 -18.60 1.38
C ALA A 460 -6.88 -17.34 1.06
N HIS A 461 -6.37 -16.13 1.31
CA HIS A 461 -7.05 -14.90 0.91
C HIS A 461 -7.20 -14.77 -0.61
N ILE A 462 -6.15 -15.06 -1.37
CA ILE A 462 -6.19 -15.04 -2.84
C ILE A 462 -7.26 -16.02 -3.35
N ASN A 463 -7.29 -17.24 -2.83
CA ASN A 463 -8.27 -18.26 -3.20
C ASN A 463 -9.70 -17.87 -2.79
N HIS A 464 -9.87 -17.29 -1.60
CA HIS A 464 -11.20 -16.84 -1.14
C HIS A 464 -11.77 -15.75 -2.05
N ILE A 465 -10.97 -14.74 -2.41
CA ILE A 465 -11.39 -13.69 -3.34
C ILE A 465 -11.71 -14.29 -4.72
N LYS A 466 -10.85 -15.18 -5.24
CA LYS A 466 -11.13 -15.92 -6.49
C LYS A 466 -12.45 -16.69 -6.42
N ASN A 467 -12.77 -17.32 -5.29
CA ASN A 467 -14.00 -18.11 -5.12
C ASN A 467 -15.26 -17.25 -5.02
N VAL A 468 -15.18 -16.07 -4.39
CA VAL A 468 -16.36 -15.20 -4.16
C VAL A 468 -16.58 -14.24 -5.33
N ALA A 469 -15.52 -13.58 -5.79
CA ALA A 469 -15.59 -12.56 -6.84
C ALA A 469 -15.27 -13.12 -8.23
N GLY A 470 -14.47 -14.18 -8.33
CA GLY A 470 -13.99 -14.76 -9.58
C GLY A 470 -12.49 -14.51 -9.81
N GLU A 471 -11.87 -15.33 -10.65
CA GLU A 471 -10.42 -15.27 -10.95
C GLU A 471 -9.97 -13.96 -11.63
N ASP A 472 -10.92 -13.24 -12.23
CA ASP A 472 -10.71 -11.97 -12.90
C ASP A 472 -10.62 -10.79 -11.91
N HIS A 473 -10.92 -10.99 -10.62
CA HIS A 473 -11.11 -9.91 -9.64
C HIS A 473 -10.12 -9.94 -8.48
N VAL A 474 -8.99 -10.65 -8.66
CA VAL A 474 -7.91 -10.75 -7.67
C VAL A 474 -6.57 -10.32 -8.26
N GLY A 475 -5.79 -9.57 -7.48
CA GLY A 475 -4.45 -9.07 -7.83
C GLY A 475 -3.49 -9.08 -6.64
N LEU A 476 -2.32 -8.49 -6.81
CA LEU A 476 -1.27 -8.40 -5.78
C LEU A 476 -1.01 -6.94 -5.39
N GLY A 477 -1.07 -6.63 -4.10
CA GLY A 477 -0.91 -5.28 -3.58
C GLY A 477 -0.31 -5.33 -2.19
N ALA A 478 0.96 -5.72 -2.12
CA ALA A 478 1.61 -6.19 -0.92
C ALA A 478 1.55 -5.17 0.24
N GLY A 479 1.63 -3.86 -0.08
CA GLY A 479 1.78 -2.80 0.92
C GLY A 479 3.20 -2.75 1.49
N PHE A 480 4.19 -3.25 0.75
CA PHE A 480 5.59 -3.21 1.18
C PHE A 480 6.02 -1.75 1.47
N ASP A 481 6.96 -1.60 2.39
CA ASP A 481 7.44 -0.35 2.97
C ASP A 481 6.42 0.44 3.81
N GLY A 482 5.12 0.10 3.73
CA GLY A 482 4.05 0.64 4.57
C GLY A 482 3.72 -0.24 5.78
N ILE A 483 4.18 -1.49 5.75
CA ILE A 483 3.91 -2.51 6.76
C ILE A 483 5.16 -2.82 7.58
N ASN A 484 5.00 -3.06 8.89
CA ASN A 484 6.08 -3.44 9.79
C ASN A 484 6.09 -4.93 10.16
N HIS A 485 5.03 -5.67 9.83
CA HIS A 485 4.89 -7.10 10.08
C HIS A 485 4.55 -7.82 8.77
N THR A 486 5.59 -8.20 8.03
CA THR A 486 5.46 -8.96 6.79
C THR A 486 5.05 -10.40 7.06
N THR A 487 4.50 -11.05 6.03
CA THR A 487 4.15 -12.46 6.06
C THR A 487 5.43 -13.31 5.94
N LYS A 488 5.55 -14.39 6.72
CA LYS A 488 6.68 -15.32 6.61
C LYS A 488 6.70 -16.01 5.24
N GLY A 489 7.85 -15.96 4.56
CA GLY A 489 8.03 -16.38 3.17
C GLY A 489 7.70 -15.31 2.13
N LEU A 490 7.33 -14.10 2.59
CA LEU A 490 7.04 -12.90 1.80
C LEU A 490 7.65 -11.67 2.50
N GLU A 491 8.90 -11.79 2.91
CA GLU A 491 9.57 -10.78 3.75
C GLU A 491 9.84 -9.47 3.00
N ASP A 492 9.98 -9.53 1.68
CA ASP A 492 10.30 -8.39 0.83
C ASP A 492 9.86 -8.61 -0.63
N VAL A 493 10.03 -7.58 -1.46
CA VAL A 493 9.64 -7.60 -2.88
C VAL A 493 10.30 -8.69 -3.73
N SER A 494 11.30 -9.42 -3.23
CA SER A 494 11.95 -10.49 -3.99
C SER A 494 11.20 -11.84 -3.98
N HIS A 495 10.13 -11.96 -3.18
CA HIS A 495 9.47 -13.24 -2.90
C HIS A 495 8.23 -13.53 -3.78
N TYR A 496 7.84 -12.64 -4.71
CA TYR A 496 6.68 -12.89 -5.57
C TYR A 496 6.76 -14.18 -6.40
N PRO A 497 7.91 -14.56 -7.01
CA PRO A 497 7.99 -15.81 -7.76
C PRO A 497 7.71 -17.04 -6.89
N GLN A 498 8.11 -17.00 -5.61
CA GLN A 498 7.83 -18.07 -4.66
C GLN A 498 6.33 -18.19 -4.37
N LEU A 499 5.61 -17.06 -4.19
CA LEU A 499 4.15 -17.07 -4.03
C LEU A 499 3.44 -17.70 -5.22
N LEU A 500 3.79 -17.27 -6.44
CA LEU A 500 3.18 -17.81 -7.65
C LEU A 500 3.49 -19.30 -7.84
N THR A 501 4.72 -19.72 -7.51
CA THR A 501 5.12 -21.14 -7.54
C THR A 501 4.30 -21.96 -6.55
N SER A 502 4.09 -21.44 -5.34
CA SER A 502 3.28 -22.10 -4.31
C SER A 502 1.80 -22.20 -4.70
N LEU A 503 1.25 -21.20 -5.39
CA LEU A 503 -0.12 -21.26 -5.94
C LEU A 503 -0.27 -22.36 -7.00
N MET A 504 0.77 -22.61 -7.80
CA MET A 504 0.76 -23.65 -8.83
C MET A 504 1.06 -25.06 -8.31
N SER A 505 1.71 -25.19 -7.14
CA SER A 505 2.27 -26.45 -6.63
C SER A 505 1.25 -27.58 -6.44
N ASN A 506 -0.03 -27.26 -6.24
CA ASN A 506 -1.11 -28.24 -6.08
C ASN A 506 -2.09 -28.26 -7.28
N HIS A 507 -1.69 -27.74 -8.44
CA HIS A 507 -2.53 -27.60 -9.64
C HIS A 507 -3.86 -26.83 -9.44
N SER A 508 -3.98 -26.04 -8.37
CA SER A 508 -5.16 -25.23 -8.07
C SER A 508 -5.22 -23.93 -8.89
N TRP A 509 -4.10 -23.57 -9.53
CA TRP A 509 -3.95 -22.43 -10.42
C TRP A 509 -3.34 -22.86 -11.76
N THR A 510 -4.02 -22.51 -12.85
CA THR A 510 -3.49 -22.67 -14.21
C THR A 510 -2.54 -21.53 -14.58
N GLU A 511 -1.72 -21.71 -15.63
CA GLU A 511 -0.85 -20.64 -16.13
C GLU A 511 -1.63 -19.37 -16.48
N ASP A 512 -2.81 -19.50 -17.10
CA ASP A 512 -3.66 -18.36 -17.45
C ASP A 512 -4.19 -17.62 -16.21
N GLN A 513 -4.57 -18.36 -15.16
CA GLN A 513 -4.99 -17.77 -13.89
C GLN A 513 -3.80 -17.06 -13.20
N ILE A 514 -2.59 -17.60 -13.28
CA ILE A 514 -1.38 -16.93 -12.77
C ILE A 514 -1.08 -15.66 -13.57
N LYS A 515 -1.22 -15.67 -14.90
CA LYS A 515 -1.10 -14.46 -15.74
C LYS A 515 -2.14 -13.39 -15.36
N LYS A 516 -3.38 -13.81 -15.08
CA LYS A 516 -4.45 -12.94 -14.56
C LYS A 516 -4.06 -12.28 -13.25
N LEU A 517 -3.67 -13.08 -12.26
CA LEU A 517 -3.23 -12.61 -10.93
C LEU A 517 -1.99 -11.72 -11.00
N ALA A 518 -0.99 -12.09 -11.80
CA ALA A 518 0.28 -11.38 -11.91
C ALA A 518 0.08 -9.95 -12.39
N GLY A 519 -0.79 -9.71 -13.37
CA GLY A 519 -1.02 -8.34 -13.84
C GLY A 519 -2.13 -8.16 -14.86
N ASN A 520 -2.55 -9.20 -15.59
CA ASN A 520 -3.57 -9.04 -16.63
C ASN A 520 -4.92 -8.55 -16.08
N ASN A 521 -5.29 -8.90 -14.84
CA ASN A 521 -6.50 -8.38 -14.21
C ASN A 521 -6.43 -6.86 -13.99
N LEU A 522 -5.30 -6.36 -13.47
CA LEU A 522 -5.12 -4.91 -13.30
C LEU A 522 -5.06 -4.19 -14.65
N LEU A 523 -4.38 -4.76 -15.65
CA LEU A 523 -4.34 -4.19 -17.01
C LEU A 523 -5.75 -4.12 -17.61
N ARG A 524 -6.64 -5.09 -17.34
CA ARG A 524 -8.05 -5.06 -17.75
C ARG A 524 -8.78 -3.88 -17.08
N VAL A 525 -8.70 -3.79 -15.76
CA VAL A 525 -9.36 -2.72 -14.98
C VAL A 525 -8.90 -1.36 -15.45
N PHE A 526 -7.58 -1.15 -15.53
CA PHE A 526 -7.02 0.12 -15.96
C PHE A 526 -7.41 0.45 -17.42
N SER A 527 -7.44 -0.54 -18.33
CA SER A 527 -7.90 -0.32 -19.71
C SER A 527 -9.36 0.13 -19.76
N LYS A 528 -10.23 -0.42 -18.90
CA LYS A 528 -11.65 -0.03 -18.83
C LYS A 528 -11.82 1.38 -18.26
N VAL A 529 -10.99 1.76 -17.30
CA VAL A 529 -10.94 3.13 -16.76
C VAL A 529 -10.49 4.14 -17.83
N GLU A 530 -9.45 3.81 -18.60
CA GLU A 530 -9.02 4.62 -19.74
C GLU A 530 -10.10 4.73 -20.81
N LYS A 531 -10.84 3.64 -21.06
CA LYS A 531 -11.96 3.63 -22.01
C LYS A 531 -13.09 4.58 -21.58
N VAL A 532 -13.52 4.55 -20.32
CA VAL A 532 -14.56 5.46 -19.80
C VAL A 532 -14.14 6.93 -19.97
N ARG A 533 -12.88 7.26 -19.67
CA ARG A 533 -12.30 8.59 -19.91
C ARG A 533 -12.41 9.00 -21.38
N ASP A 534 -12.03 8.12 -22.28
CA ASP A 534 -11.98 8.41 -23.71
C ASP A 534 -13.40 8.60 -24.28
N GLU A 535 -14.36 7.74 -23.91
CA GLU A 535 -15.77 7.88 -24.27
C GLU A 535 -16.36 9.20 -23.74
N TRP A 536 -16.14 9.53 -22.47
CA TRP A 536 -16.64 10.78 -21.88
C TRP A 536 -15.99 12.04 -22.49
N LYS A 537 -14.74 11.93 -22.92
CA LYS A 537 -14.07 13.02 -23.65
C LYS A 537 -14.69 13.21 -25.03
N GLU A 538 -15.02 12.14 -25.73
CA GLU A 538 -15.72 12.17 -27.02
C GLU A 538 -17.13 12.78 -26.87
N ASP A 539 -17.84 12.44 -25.79
CA ASP A 539 -19.15 13.02 -25.43
C ASP A 539 -19.08 14.49 -24.96
N GLY A 540 -17.88 15.07 -24.86
CA GLY A 540 -17.69 16.46 -24.48
C GLY A 540 -17.95 16.75 -22.99
N MET A 541 -17.88 15.73 -22.12
CA MET A 541 -18.09 15.86 -20.68
C MET A 541 -17.13 16.88 -20.08
N LYS A 542 -17.69 17.89 -19.42
CA LYS A 542 -16.93 18.99 -18.81
C LYS A 542 -16.37 18.58 -17.43
N PRO A 543 -15.25 19.17 -17.00
CA PRO A 543 -14.77 19.05 -15.63
C PRO A 543 -15.85 19.44 -14.62
N VAL A 544 -15.87 18.75 -13.50
CA VAL A 544 -16.69 19.16 -12.36
C VAL A 544 -16.02 20.36 -11.67
N GLU A 545 -16.80 21.43 -11.44
CA GLU A 545 -16.33 22.71 -10.91
C GLU A 545 -16.99 23.09 -9.58
N ASP A 546 -17.95 22.29 -9.11
CA ASP A 546 -18.57 22.44 -7.80
C ASP A 546 -17.52 22.44 -6.67
N ILE A 547 -17.76 23.28 -5.68
CA ILE A 547 -16.92 23.40 -4.48
C ILE A 547 -17.62 22.73 -3.31
N LEU A 548 -16.84 22.17 -2.39
CA LEU A 548 -17.38 21.66 -1.13
C LEU A 548 -17.91 22.83 -0.30
N VAL A 549 -19.23 22.91 -0.12
CA VAL A 549 -19.86 23.92 0.73
C VAL A 549 -19.68 23.51 2.19
N PRO A 550 -19.10 24.36 3.06
CA PRO A 550 -18.98 24.04 4.48
C PRO A 550 -20.36 23.82 5.11
N LEU A 551 -20.56 22.67 5.74
CA LEU A 551 -21.72 22.41 6.59
C LEU A 551 -21.54 23.24 7.88
N ASN A 552 -22.14 24.44 7.90
CA ASN A 552 -22.22 25.41 9.00
C ASN A 552 -21.03 26.37 9.22
N LYS A 553 -21.39 27.63 9.48
CA LYS A 553 -20.54 28.75 9.92
C LYS A 553 -20.12 28.60 11.40
N GLU A 554 -19.55 27.47 11.78
CA GLU A 554 -18.87 27.34 13.08
C GLU A 554 -17.40 27.78 12.91
N PRO A 555 -16.80 28.45 13.91
CA PRO A 555 -15.48 29.05 13.77
C PRO A 555 -14.45 27.94 13.54
N LEU A 556 -13.88 27.93 12.33
CA LEU A 556 -12.79 27.03 11.96
C LEU A 556 -11.67 27.13 13.01
N LEU A 557 -11.40 26.01 13.68
CA LEU A 557 -10.17 25.74 14.44
C LEU A 557 -8.94 26.22 13.64
N PRO A 558 -7.84 26.64 14.32
CA PRO A 558 -6.91 27.67 13.84
C PRO A 558 -6.55 27.45 12.37
N ASN A 559 -7.09 28.36 11.56
CA ASN A 559 -7.45 28.10 10.18
C ASN A 559 -6.23 28.36 9.28
N CYS A 560 -5.57 27.29 8.79
CA CYS A 560 -4.52 27.39 7.76
C CYS A 560 -5.08 27.61 6.34
N THR A 561 -6.41 27.66 6.18
CA THR A 561 -7.07 28.04 4.92
C THR A 561 -7.64 29.44 5.05
N ASP A 562 -7.28 30.31 4.12
CA ASP A 562 -7.94 31.59 3.91
C ASP A 562 -9.34 31.31 3.36
N GLY A 563 -10.35 31.34 4.23
CA GLY A 563 -11.75 31.15 3.86
C GLY A 563 -12.27 32.29 2.98
N TYR A 564 -11.66 32.54 1.81
CA TYR A 564 -12.15 33.43 0.78
C TYR A 564 -13.48 32.90 0.27
N ASN A 565 -14.53 33.25 1.00
CA ASN A 565 -15.89 33.33 0.49
C ASN A 565 -15.88 34.37 -0.62
N MET A 566 -15.76 33.93 -1.88
CA MET A 566 -16.24 34.77 -2.98
C MET A 566 -17.76 34.88 -2.79
N THR A 567 -18.20 36.11 -2.54
CA THR A 567 -19.61 36.49 -2.36
C THR A 567 -20.32 36.61 -3.69
#